data_AF-A0AAW0EYW2-F1
#
_entry.id   AF-A0AAW0EYW2-F1
#
_cell.length_a   1.000
_cell.length_b   1.000
_cell.length_c   1.000
_cell.angle_alpha   90.00
_cell.angle_beta   90.00
_cell.angle_gamma   90.00
#
_symmetry.space_group_name_H-M   'P 1'
#
loop_
_entity.id
_entity.type
_entity.pdbx_description
1 polymer ?
#
loop_
_entity_poly.entity_id
_entity_poly.type
_entity_poly.pdbx_seq_one_letter_code
_entity_poly.pdbx_strand_id
1 'polypeptide(L)'
;MGVLSNFSVYGLMIIPLAAMVKGHNIALGSLVKLGLVMATVQLAQSTIAAAVPADMLVAQVCVQGALLPLMTVALCFFVMNDAKAAKVLRLHECGDGDVGAAVATMWCLSYTVVFRWFPWYHSMASRGFEAANLVSGVEAYLALITMLAMCRSFTSGRSSAATAAWALHVAGAVAGAATGVPAAGAAATAAFVTAASAIAFRPTAEARRSKEE
;
A
#
# COMPACT_ATOMS: atom_id res chain seq x y z
N MET A 1 25.62 -5.00 -17.32
CA MET A 1 24.27 -4.48 -17.57
C MET A 1 23.24 -4.95 -16.55
N GLY A 2 23.25 -6.23 -16.10
CA GLY A 2 22.32 -6.74 -15.08
C GLY A 2 22.33 -5.96 -13.76
N VAL A 3 23.50 -5.66 -13.18
CA VAL A 3 23.63 -4.86 -11.94
C VAL A 3 22.99 -3.48 -12.08
N LEU A 4 23.30 -2.74 -13.16
CA LEU A 4 22.69 -1.43 -13.45
C LEU A 4 21.17 -1.51 -13.60
N SER A 5 20.67 -2.57 -14.26
CA SER A 5 19.23 -2.75 -14.47
C SER A 5 18.49 -3.11 -13.17
N ASN A 6 19.06 -3.99 -12.34
CA ASN A 6 18.53 -4.32 -11.02
C ASN A 6 18.62 -3.13 -10.05
N PHE A 7 19.61 -2.24 -10.22
CA PHE A 7 19.71 -0.99 -9.48
C PHE A 7 18.61 0.01 -9.89
N SER A 8 18.27 0.08 -11.19
CA SER A 8 17.15 0.89 -11.67
C SER A 8 15.80 0.41 -11.11
N VAL A 9 15.59 -0.90 -11.02
CA VAL A 9 14.39 -1.48 -10.38
C VAL A 9 14.33 -1.12 -8.89
N TYR A 10 15.46 -1.20 -8.19
CA TYR A 10 15.53 -0.77 -6.79
C TYR A 10 15.21 0.73 -6.64
N GLY A 11 15.69 1.55 -7.58
CA GLY A 11 15.35 2.96 -7.68
C GLY A 11 13.84 3.17 -7.75
N LEU A 12 13.13 2.42 -8.60
CA LEU A 12 11.66 2.51 -8.73
C LEU A 12 10.91 2.14 -7.45
N MET A 13 11.51 1.37 -6.55
CA MET A 13 10.88 0.96 -5.29
C MET A 13 11.22 1.91 -4.12
N ILE A 14 12.50 2.27 -3.99
CA ILE A 14 12.98 3.02 -2.82
C ILE A 14 12.92 4.53 -3.04
N ILE A 15 13.18 5.04 -4.25
CA ILE A 15 13.17 6.49 -4.49
C ILE A 15 11.80 7.10 -4.17
N PRO A 16 10.66 6.51 -4.58
CA PRO A 16 9.36 7.03 -4.18
C PRO A 16 9.15 7.03 -2.66
N LEU A 17 9.56 5.97 -1.95
CA LEU A 17 9.47 5.91 -0.49
C LEU A 17 10.35 6.98 0.18
N ALA A 18 11.59 7.12 -0.26
CA ALA A 18 12.51 8.13 0.25
C ALA A 18 11.99 9.55 -0.03
N ALA A 19 11.42 9.79 -1.21
CA ALA A 19 10.78 11.05 -1.57
C ALA A 19 9.56 11.33 -0.69
N MET A 20 8.75 10.33 -0.36
CA MET A 20 7.63 10.47 0.58
C MET A 20 8.09 10.80 2.00
N VAL A 21 9.08 10.06 2.51
CA VAL A 21 9.65 10.30 3.85
C VAL A 21 10.22 11.72 3.95
N LYS A 22 11.02 12.14 2.97
CA LYS A 22 11.62 13.47 2.95
C LYS A 22 10.60 14.57 2.67
N GLY A 23 9.68 14.34 1.74
CA GLY A 23 8.70 15.34 1.29
C GLY A 23 7.60 15.64 2.31
N HIS A 24 7.30 14.69 3.22
CA HIS A 24 6.33 14.85 4.30
C HIS A 24 6.97 14.89 5.70
N ASN A 25 8.30 15.00 5.77
CA ASN A 25 9.09 14.96 7.01
C ASN A 25 8.67 13.83 7.96
N ILE A 26 8.49 12.62 7.42
CA ILE A 26 7.97 11.48 8.18
C ILE A 26 8.99 11.03 9.21
N ALA A 27 8.64 11.13 10.49
CA ALA A 27 9.47 10.68 11.61
C ALA A 27 9.41 9.15 11.75
N LEU A 28 10.14 8.40 10.91
CA LEU A 28 10.12 6.93 10.91
C LEU A 28 10.38 6.30 12.29
N GLY A 29 11.23 6.94 13.11
CA GLY A 29 11.55 6.46 14.47
C GLY A 29 10.36 6.44 15.43
N SER A 30 9.41 7.36 15.30
CA SER A 30 8.19 7.37 16.13
C SER A 30 7.18 6.30 15.66
N LEU A 31 7.22 5.94 14.38
CA LEU A 31 6.28 5.02 13.73
C LEU A 31 6.69 3.55 13.75
N VAL A 32 7.74 3.17 14.49
CA VAL A 32 8.23 1.77 14.56
C VAL A 32 7.12 0.80 14.96
N LYS A 33 6.28 1.17 15.95
CA LYS A 33 5.15 0.32 16.39
C LYS A 33 4.15 0.08 15.26
N LEU A 34 3.83 1.11 14.48
CA LEU A 34 2.95 1.00 13.32
C LEU A 34 3.56 0.06 12.28
N GLY A 35 4.85 0.22 11.99
CA GLY A 35 5.58 -0.66 11.07
C GLY A 35 5.55 -2.13 11.48
N LEU A 36 5.71 -2.44 12.78
CA LEU A 36 5.62 -3.81 13.30
C LEU A 36 4.22 -4.39 13.11
N VAL A 37 3.16 -3.64 13.46
CA VAL A 37 1.78 -4.09 13.27
C VAL A 37 1.50 -4.35 11.78
N MET A 38 1.89 -3.43 10.90
CA MET A 38 1.72 -3.61 9.46
C MET A 38 2.47 -4.84 8.93
N ALA A 39 3.71 -5.04 9.36
CA ALA A 39 4.49 -6.23 8.99
C ALA A 39 3.80 -7.52 9.45
N THR A 40 3.27 -7.57 10.69
CA THR A 40 2.53 -8.75 11.16
C THR A 40 1.26 -9.02 10.36
N VAL A 41 0.53 -7.98 9.97
CA VAL A 41 -0.67 -8.14 9.12
C VAL A 41 -0.28 -8.64 7.74
N GLN A 42 0.78 -8.09 7.14
CA GLN A 42 1.23 -8.53 5.83
C GLN A 42 1.79 -9.97 5.84
N LEU A 43 2.46 -10.38 6.92
CA LEU A 43 2.87 -11.77 7.14
C LEU A 43 1.64 -12.69 7.23
N ALA A 44 0.62 -12.30 8.00
CA ALA A 44 -0.63 -13.05 8.07
C ALA A 44 -1.30 -13.15 6.69
N GLN A 45 -1.38 -12.04 5.94
CA GLN A 45 -1.90 -12.02 4.57
C GLN A 45 -1.12 -12.96 3.65
N SER A 46 0.21 -12.98 3.76
CA SER A 46 1.07 -13.88 3.00
C SER A 46 0.82 -15.35 3.35
N THR A 47 0.63 -15.69 4.64
CA THR A 47 0.28 -17.06 5.04
C THR A 47 -1.09 -17.50 4.52
N ILE A 48 -2.08 -16.61 4.55
CA ILE A 48 -3.42 -16.87 4.01
C ILE A 48 -3.33 -17.08 2.50
N ALA A 49 -2.61 -16.21 1.79
CA ALA A 49 -2.38 -16.33 0.35
C ALA A 49 -1.73 -17.67 -0.02
N ALA A 50 -0.71 -18.10 0.73
CA ALA A 50 0.01 -19.35 0.50
C ALA A 50 -0.84 -20.59 0.79
N ALA A 51 -1.87 -20.49 1.63
CA ALA A 51 -2.78 -21.58 1.94
C ALA A 51 -3.82 -21.84 0.83
N VAL A 52 -4.00 -20.91 -0.12
CA VAL A 52 -4.95 -21.08 -1.21
C VAL A 52 -4.31 -21.89 -2.35
N PRO A 53 -4.91 -23.02 -2.78
CA PRO A 53 -4.42 -23.80 -3.91
C PRO A 53 -4.37 -22.97 -5.20
N ALA A 54 -3.31 -23.14 -6.01
CA ALA A 54 -3.09 -22.36 -7.23
C ALA A 54 -4.07 -22.72 -8.37
N ASP A 55 -4.62 -23.93 -8.34
CA ASP A 55 -5.60 -24.46 -9.29
C ASP A 55 -7.01 -23.90 -9.08
N MET A 56 -7.30 -23.33 -7.91
CA MET A 56 -8.61 -22.77 -7.58
C MET A 56 -8.70 -21.27 -7.91
N LEU A 57 -8.86 -20.94 -9.20
CA LEU A 57 -8.92 -19.55 -9.69
C LEU A 57 -9.93 -18.68 -8.93
N VAL A 58 -11.13 -19.19 -8.66
CA VAL A 58 -12.17 -18.45 -7.92
C VAL A 58 -11.71 -18.15 -6.48
N ALA A 59 -11.11 -19.12 -5.81
CA ALA A 59 -10.59 -18.92 -4.46
C ALA A 59 -9.43 -17.91 -4.45
N GLN A 60 -8.56 -17.95 -5.46
CA GLN A 60 -7.48 -16.97 -5.64
C GLN A 60 -8.04 -15.55 -5.81
N VAL A 61 -9.05 -15.36 -6.68
CA VAL A 61 -9.68 -14.04 -6.87
C VAL A 61 -10.38 -13.56 -5.61
N CYS A 62 -11.10 -14.42 -4.89
CA CYS A 62 -11.75 -14.05 -3.64
C CYS A 62 -10.74 -13.66 -2.55
N VAL A 63 -9.66 -14.42 -2.40
CA VAL A 63 -8.67 -14.14 -1.37
C VAL A 63 -7.83 -12.92 -1.74
N GLN A 64 -7.14 -12.96 -2.90
CA GLN A 64 -6.25 -11.89 -3.33
C GLN A 64 -6.99 -10.58 -3.66
N GLY A 65 -8.20 -10.69 -4.19
CA GLY A 65 -8.97 -9.55 -4.67
C GLY A 65 -9.96 -8.96 -3.67
N ALA A 66 -10.45 -9.74 -2.70
CA ALA A 66 -11.43 -9.26 -1.73
C ALA A 66 -10.94 -9.37 -0.28
N LEU A 67 -10.53 -10.55 0.17
CA LEU A 67 -10.21 -10.79 1.57
C LEU A 67 -8.95 -10.04 2.04
N LEU A 68 -7.83 -10.18 1.33
CA LEU A 68 -6.58 -9.52 1.71
C LEU A 68 -6.72 -7.99 1.63
N PRO A 69 -7.29 -7.41 0.56
CA PRO A 69 -7.57 -5.98 0.51
C PRO A 69 -8.50 -5.51 1.62
N LEU A 70 -9.51 -6.30 2.00
CA LEU A 70 -10.39 -5.97 3.13
C LEU A 70 -9.61 -5.85 4.44
N MET A 71 -8.67 -6.76 4.72
CA MET A 71 -7.82 -6.67 5.91
C MET A 71 -6.95 -5.40 5.89
N THR A 72 -6.36 -5.06 4.74
CA THR A 72 -5.57 -3.83 4.57
C THR A 72 -6.41 -2.57 4.78
N VAL A 73 -7.58 -2.51 4.13
CA VAL A 73 -8.54 -1.40 4.23
C VAL A 73 -9.02 -1.24 5.67
N ALA A 74 -9.43 -2.33 6.32
CA ALA A 74 -9.91 -2.31 7.70
C ALA A 74 -8.84 -1.82 8.66
N LEU A 75 -7.60 -2.32 8.54
CA LEU A 75 -6.49 -1.86 9.36
C LEU A 75 -6.21 -0.37 9.14
N CYS A 76 -6.02 0.05 7.89
CA CYS A 76 -5.67 1.44 7.58
C CYS A 76 -6.79 2.41 8.01
N PHE A 77 -8.05 2.03 7.77
CA PHE A 77 -9.20 2.83 8.18
C PHE A 77 -9.29 2.94 9.71
N PHE A 78 -9.11 1.83 10.43
CA PHE A 78 -9.10 1.80 11.90
C PHE A 78 -7.99 2.67 12.48
N VAL A 79 -6.75 2.46 12.01
CA VAL A 79 -5.57 3.19 12.47
C VAL A 79 -5.71 4.70 12.27
N MET A 80 -6.38 5.13 11.20
CA MET A 80 -6.54 6.54 10.87
C MET A 80 -7.75 7.23 11.52
N ASN A 81 -8.82 6.50 11.82
CA ASN A 81 -10.07 7.07 12.34
C ASN A 81 -10.32 6.80 13.83
N ASP A 82 -9.65 5.81 14.43
CA ASP A 82 -9.72 5.58 15.87
C ASP A 82 -8.65 6.38 16.62
N ALA A 83 -9.09 7.33 17.47
CA ALA A 83 -8.18 8.22 18.20
C ALA A 83 -7.25 7.48 19.17
N LYS A 84 -7.70 6.36 19.76
CA LYS A 84 -6.87 5.55 20.67
C LYS A 84 -5.79 4.82 19.89
N ALA A 85 -6.16 4.21 18.76
CA ALA A 85 -5.22 3.56 17.86
C ALA A 85 -4.17 4.55 17.35
N ALA A 86 -4.60 5.72 16.86
CA ALA A 86 -3.70 6.77 16.39
C ALA A 86 -2.72 7.25 17.47
N LYS A 87 -3.16 7.34 18.73
CA LYS A 87 -2.31 7.69 19.87
C LYS A 87 -1.30 6.58 20.19
N VAL A 88 -1.76 5.33 20.31
CA VAL A 88 -0.90 4.16 20.63
C VAL A 88 0.16 3.94 19.56
N LEU A 89 -0.22 4.15 18.29
CA LEU A 89 0.66 3.99 17.12
C LEU A 89 1.47 5.25 16.81
N ARG A 90 1.37 6.29 17.66
CA ARG A 90 2.12 7.55 17.57
C ARG A 90 1.97 8.28 16.24
N LEU A 91 0.81 8.15 15.60
CA LEU A 91 0.51 8.84 14.34
C LEU A 91 0.46 10.37 14.48
N HIS A 92 0.22 10.89 15.68
CA HIS A 92 0.31 12.32 15.96
C HIS A 92 1.76 12.83 15.96
N GLU A 93 2.76 11.94 16.04
CA GLU A 93 4.19 12.27 15.97
C GLU A 93 4.75 12.03 14.56
N CYS A 94 3.90 11.96 13.52
CA CYS A 94 4.31 11.48 12.19
C CYS A 94 4.98 12.52 11.28
N GLY A 95 5.23 13.75 11.73
CA GLY A 95 5.83 14.84 10.94
C GLY A 95 4.86 15.97 10.61
N ASP A 96 4.82 16.41 9.35
CA ASP A 96 4.08 17.59 8.84
C ASP A 96 2.53 17.45 8.85
N GLY A 97 1.99 16.47 9.58
CA GLY A 97 0.53 16.30 9.74
C GLY A 97 -0.20 15.55 8.62
N ASP A 98 0.48 15.15 7.52
CA ASP A 98 -0.11 14.22 6.52
C ASP A 98 -0.05 12.77 7.02
N VAL A 99 -0.95 12.45 7.95
CA VAL A 99 -1.11 11.10 8.53
C VAL A 99 -1.35 10.04 7.44
N GLY A 100 -2.06 10.40 6.36
CA GLY A 100 -2.35 9.48 5.27
C GLY A 100 -1.08 9.10 4.50
N ALA A 101 -0.21 10.07 4.23
CA ALA A 101 1.10 9.82 3.64
C ALA A 101 1.98 8.97 4.55
N ALA A 102 1.98 9.22 5.86
CA ALA A 102 2.74 8.43 6.83
C ALA A 102 2.30 6.95 6.85
N VAL A 103 0.99 6.69 6.95
CA VAL A 103 0.43 5.33 6.96
C VAL A 103 0.73 4.60 5.65
N ALA A 104 0.50 5.25 4.50
CA ALA A 104 0.78 4.65 3.19
C ALA A 104 2.28 4.32 3.02
N THR A 105 3.15 5.24 3.43
CA THR A 105 4.60 5.06 3.35
C THR A 105 5.06 3.91 4.25
N MET A 106 4.57 3.85 5.48
CA MET A 106 4.91 2.77 6.41
C MET A 106 4.42 1.40 5.93
N TRP A 107 3.23 1.34 5.31
CA TRP A 107 2.71 0.10 4.73
C TRP A 107 3.59 -0.40 3.59
N CYS A 108 3.94 0.47 2.64
CA CYS A 108 4.77 0.09 1.50
C CYS A 108 6.23 -0.15 1.89
N LEU A 109 6.76 0.58 2.88
CA LEU A 109 8.10 0.36 3.42
C LEU A 109 8.19 -1.00 4.10
N SER A 110 7.25 -1.33 5.00
CA SER A 110 7.21 -2.65 5.66
C SER A 110 7.11 -3.78 4.64
N TYR A 111 6.25 -3.65 3.63
CA TYR A 111 6.12 -4.64 2.57
C TYR A 111 7.41 -4.83 1.78
N THR A 112 8.08 -3.72 1.46
CA THR A 112 9.36 -3.75 0.74
C THR A 112 10.44 -4.46 1.56
N VAL A 113 10.55 -4.14 2.85
CA VAL A 113 11.53 -4.76 3.76
C VAL A 113 11.26 -6.26 3.92
N VAL A 114 10.01 -6.65 4.18
CA VAL A 114 9.65 -8.04 4.48
C VAL A 114 9.73 -8.94 3.25
N PHE A 115 9.17 -8.50 2.11
CA PHE A 115 8.94 -9.38 0.97
C PHE A 115 9.86 -9.13 -0.22
N ARG A 116 10.52 -7.98 -0.31
CA ARG A 116 11.23 -7.59 -1.53
C ARG A 116 12.72 -7.34 -1.34
N TRP A 117 13.15 -7.09 -0.11
CA TRP A 117 14.57 -6.89 0.21
C TRP A 117 15.41 -8.13 -0.10
N PHE A 118 14.97 -9.31 0.35
CA PHE A 118 15.71 -10.56 0.16
C PHE A 118 15.74 -11.04 -1.31
N PRO A 119 14.60 -11.10 -2.04
CA PRO A 119 14.63 -11.46 -3.47
C PRO A 119 15.49 -10.50 -4.30
N TRP A 120 15.44 -9.20 -3.99
CA TRP A 120 16.29 -8.21 -4.66
C TRP A 120 17.78 -8.43 -4.37
N TYR A 121 18.16 -8.63 -3.10
CA TYR A 121 19.54 -8.92 -2.74
C TYR A 121 20.07 -10.16 -3.49
N HIS A 122 19.24 -11.21 -3.57
CA HIS A 122 19.58 -12.41 -4.32
C HIS A 122 19.73 -12.13 -5.83
N SER A 123 18.81 -11.37 -6.43
CA SER A 123 18.86 -11.08 -7.87
C SER A 123 20.01 -10.13 -8.24
N MET A 124 20.45 -9.23 -7.34
CA MET A 124 21.66 -8.43 -7.55
C MET A 124 22.94 -9.29 -7.65
N ALA A 125 22.97 -10.45 -7.01
CA ALA A 125 24.08 -11.40 -7.14
C ALA A 125 24.03 -12.18 -8.47
N SER A 126 22.91 -12.14 -9.19
CA SER A 126 22.75 -12.79 -10.49
C SER A 126 23.28 -11.92 -11.65
N ARG A 127 23.80 -12.56 -12.70
CA ARG A 127 24.40 -11.85 -13.85
C ARG A 127 23.39 -11.35 -14.89
N GLY A 128 22.08 -11.62 -14.70
CA GLY A 128 21.03 -11.37 -15.70
C GLY A 128 20.06 -10.23 -15.35
N PHE A 129 19.35 -9.72 -16.36
CA PHE A 129 18.14 -8.92 -16.17
C PHE A 129 16.94 -9.86 -16.11
N GLU A 130 16.11 -9.71 -15.07
CA GLU A 130 14.87 -10.47 -14.91
C GLU A 130 13.69 -9.51 -15.08
N ALA A 131 12.86 -9.73 -16.10
CA ALA A 131 11.65 -8.94 -16.33
C ALA A 131 10.70 -8.96 -15.13
N ALA A 132 10.71 -10.05 -14.35
CA ALA A 132 9.96 -10.19 -13.11
C ALA A 132 10.32 -9.10 -12.07
N ASN A 133 11.59 -8.67 -12.02
CA ASN A 133 12.01 -7.59 -11.12
C ASN A 133 11.43 -6.25 -11.54
N LEU A 134 11.41 -5.95 -12.85
CA LEU A 134 10.80 -4.72 -13.35
C LEU A 134 9.30 -4.67 -13.06
N VAL A 135 8.59 -5.78 -13.27
CA VAL A 135 7.16 -5.89 -12.93
C VAL A 135 6.94 -5.68 -11.44
N SER A 136 7.76 -6.31 -10.58
CA SER A 136 7.72 -6.08 -9.13
C SER A 136 7.92 -4.61 -8.77
N GLY A 137 8.89 -3.93 -9.39
CA GLY A 137 9.11 -2.49 -9.21
C GLY A 137 7.89 -1.64 -9.56
N VAL A 138 7.25 -1.91 -10.71
CA VAL A 138 6.01 -1.23 -11.13
C VAL A 138 4.87 -1.49 -10.14
N GLU A 139 4.68 -2.73 -9.71
CA GLU A 139 3.67 -3.08 -8.70
C GLU A 139 3.92 -2.38 -7.36
N ALA A 140 5.18 -2.16 -6.97
CA ALA A 140 5.54 -1.40 -5.76
C ALA A 140 5.01 0.03 -5.86
N TYR A 141 5.27 0.65 -7.01
CA TYR A 141 4.91 2.03 -7.26
C TYR A 141 3.38 2.19 -7.31
N LEU A 142 2.69 1.29 -8.02
CA LEU A 142 1.23 1.26 -8.06
C LEU A 142 0.61 1.02 -6.68
N ALA A 143 1.19 0.13 -5.87
CA ALA A 143 0.74 -0.10 -4.50
C ALA A 143 0.91 1.17 -3.64
N LEU A 144 2.04 1.87 -3.76
CA LEU A 144 2.26 3.14 -3.05
C LEU A 144 1.23 4.21 -3.43
N ILE A 145 0.97 4.39 -4.72
CA ILE A 145 -0.06 5.34 -5.20
C ILE A 145 -1.44 4.96 -4.65
N THR A 146 -1.80 3.68 -4.77
CA THR A 146 -3.09 3.16 -4.31
C THR A 146 -3.27 3.40 -2.81
N MET A 147 -2.26 3.03 -2.01
CA MET A 147 -2.28 3.23 -0.56
C MET A 147 -2.35 4.71 -0.19
N LEU A 148 -1.62 5.57 -0.88
CA LEU A 148 -1.64 7.01 -0.63
C LEU A 148 -3.02 7.61 -0.92
N ALA A 149 -3.59 7.30 -2.08
CA ALA A 149 -4.92 7.76 -2.47
C ALA A 149 -6.00 7.23 -1.51
N MET A 150 -5.91 5.95 -1.11
CA MET A 150 -6.81 5.33 -0.16
C MET A 150 -6.72 5.99 1.22
N CYS A 151 -5.52 6.10 1.79
CA CYS A 151 -5.32 6.69 3.11
C CYS A 151 -5.78 8.16 3.13
N ARG A 152 -5.50 8.93 2.07
CA ARG A 152 -6.03 10.29 1.93
C ARG A 152 -7.55 10.35 1.77
N SER A 153 -8.18 9.33 1.19
CA SER A 153 -9.64 9.24 1.17
C SER A 153 -10.20 9.04 2.58
N PHE A 154 -9.50 8.30 3.44
CA PHE A 154 -9.93 8.07 4.82
C PHE A 154 -9.85 9.32 5.69
N THR A 155 -8.96 10.28 5.36
CA THR A 155 -8.92 11.57 6.07
C THR A 155 -10.14 12.45 5.80
N SER A 156 -11.00 12.09 4.84
CA SER A 156 -12.31 12.76 4.65
C SER A 156 -13.31 12.50 5.78
N GLY A 157 -13.05 11.51 6.66
CA GLY A 157 -13.94 11.13 7.77
C GLY A 157 -15.18 10.36 7.33
N ARG A 158 -15.34 10.06 6.04
CA ARG A 158 -16.50 9.32 5.51
C ARG A 158 -16.26 7.82 5.60
N SER A 159 -17.13 7.10 6.32
CA SER A 159 -17.09 5.63 6.39
C SER A 159 -17.24 4.95 5.03
N SER A 160 -17.97 5.57 4.10
CA SER A 160 -18.13 5.09 2.73
C SER A 160 -16.82 5.04 1.95
N ALA A 161 -15.77 5.77 2.37
CA ALA A 161 -14.45 5.69 1.74
C ALA A 161 -13.82 4.29 1.90
N ALA A 162 -14.01 3.63 3.05
CA ALA A 162 -13.50 2.28 3.29
C ALA A 162 -14.21 1.26 2.39
N THR A 163 -15.54 1.31 2.34
CA THR A 163 -16.34 0.42 1.49
C THR A 163 -16.01 0.62 0.01
N ALA A 164 -15.87 1.87 -0.43
CA ALA A 164 -15.47 2.19 -1.79
C ALA A 164 -14.06 1.67 -2.10
N ALA A 165 -13.08 1.91 -1.20
CA ALA A 165 -11.72 1.41 -1.38
C ALA A 165 -11.70 -0.12 -1.54
N TRP A 166 -12.42 -0.85 -0.68
CA TRP A 166 -12.53 -2.31 -0.80
C TRP A 166 -13.17 -2.74 -2.13
N ALA A 167 -14.30 -2.16 -2.51
CA ALA A 167 -14.98 -2.49 -3.76
C ALA A 167 -14.11 -2.23 -5.00
N LEU A 168 -13.31 -1.16 -4.99
CA LEU A 168 -12.40 -0.83 -6.08
C LEU A 168 -11.22 -1.81 -6.18
N HIS A 169 -10.74 -2.36 -5.06
CA HIS A 169 -9.75 -3.45 -5.09
C HIS A 169 -10.36 -4.73 -5.69
N VAL A 170 -11.61 -5.06 -5.35
CA VAL A 170 -12.32 -6.20 -5.96
C VAL A 170 -12.46 -6.00 -7.46
N ALA A 171 -12.89 -4.81 -7.90
CA ALA A 171 -13.02 -4.49 -9.33
C ALA A 171 -11.68 -4.61 -10.08
N GLY A 172 -10.60 -4.10 -9.50
CA GLY A 172 -9.26 -4.22 -10.08
C GLY A 172 -8.76 -5.67 -10.13
N ALA A 173 -9.04 -6.48 -9.11
CA ALA A 173 -8.69 -7.89 -9.11
C ALA A 173 -9.45 -8.68 -10.18
N VAL A 174 -10.74 -8.40 -10.37
CA VAL A 174 -11.55 -8.97 -11.46
C VAL A 174 -10.99 -8.57 -12.83
N ALA A 175 -10.59 -7.30 -13.01
CA ALA A 175 -9.96 -6.85 -14.25
C ALA A 175 -8.60 -7.55 -14.52
N GLY A 176 -7.79 -7.75 -13.48
CA GLY A 176 -6.54 -8.50 -13.56
C GLY A 176 -6.77 -9.97 -13.95
N ALA A 177 -7.77 -10.61 -13.34
CA ALA A 177 -8.15 -11.98 -13.66
C ALA A 177 -8.69 -12.12 -15.10
N ALA A 178 -9.52 -11.18 -15.55
CA ALA A 178 -10.08 -11.18 -16.90
C ALA A 178 -9.02 -10.99 -17.99
N THR A 179 -7.97 -10.23 -17.69
CA THR A 179 -6.85 -9.99 -18.63
C THR A 179 -5.75 -11.04 -18.52
N GLY A 180 -5.73 -11.84 -17.45
CA GLY A 180 -4.63 -12.75 -17.14
C GLY A 180 -3.32 -12.03 -16.73
N VAL A 181 -3.37 -10.71 -16.50
CA VAL A 181 -2.19 -9.88 -16.20
C VAL A 181 -2.39 -9.20 -14.84
N PRO A 182 -1.74 -9.70 -13.76
CA PRO A 182 -1.88 -9.14 -12.40
C PRO A 182 -1.54 -7.65 -12.32
N ALA A 183 -0.49 -7.21 -13.03
CA ALA A 183 -0.08 -5.81 -13.09
C ALA A 183 -1.14 -4.89 -13.71
N ALA A 184 -1.97 -5.39 -14.64
CA ALA A 184 -3.09 -4.63 -15.20
C ALA A 184 -4.19 -4.41 -14.16
N GLY A 185 -4.47 -5.42 -13.32
CA GLY A 185 -5.39 -5.29 -12.19
C GLY A 185 -4.89 -4.29 -11.14
N ALA A 186 -3.60 -4.31 -10.82
CA ALA A 186 -2.98 -3.33 -9.94
C ALA A 186 -3.06 -1.90 -10.50
N ALA A 187 -2.82 -1.72 -11.81
CA ALA A 187 -2.93 -0.44 -12.48
C ALA A 187 -4.38 0.08 -12.49
N ALA A 188 -5.34 -0.79 -12.78
CA ALA A 188 -6.77 -0.46 -12.71
C ALA A 188 -7.18 -0.04 -11.29
N THR A 189 -6.77 -0.80 -10.27
CA THR A 189 -7.02 -0.45 -8.87
C THR A 189 -6.46 0.92 -8.52
N ALA A 190 -5.20 1.18 -8.88
CA ALA A 190 -4.54 2.47 -8.63
C ALA A 190 -5.30 3.62 -9.31
N ALA A 191 -5.71 3.44 -10.57
CA ALA A 191 -6.49 4.43 -11.30
C ALA A 191 -7.84 4.70 -10.64
N PHE A 192 -8.59 3.65 -10.28
CA PHE A 192 -9.91 3.80 -9.68
C PHE A 192 -9.86 4.45 -8.29
N VAL A 193 -8.95 3.99 -7.42
CA VAL A 193 -8.81 4.53 -6.07
C VAL A 193 -8.33 5.98 -6.12
N THR A 194 -7.41 6.31 -7.04
CA THR A 194 -6.96 7.70 -7.24
C THR A 194 -8.11 8.58 -7.72
N ALA A 195 -8.89 8.15 -8.71
CA ALA A 195 -10.04 8.89 -9.20
C ALA A 195 -11.10 9.10 -8.09
N ALA A 196 -11.41 8.06 -7.32
CA ALA A 196 -12.35 8.14 -6.20
C ALA A 196 -11.86 9.12 -5.12
N SER A 197 -10.55 9.09 -4.80
CA SER A 197 -9.95 10.01 -3.82
C SER A 197 -10.04 11.47 -4.28
N ALA A 198 -9.86 11.73 -5.58
CA ALA A 198 -9.86 13.09 -6.12
C ALA A 198 -11.28 13.67 -6.26
N ILE A 199 -12.26 12.83 -6.61
CA ILE A 199 -13.61 13.27 -6.96
C ILE A 199 -14.57 13.16 -5.78
N ALA A 200 -14.61 12.01 -5.11
CA ALA A 200 -15.67 11.67 -4.15
C ALA A 200 -15.25 11.84 -2.67
N PHE A 201 -13.95 11.67 -2.38
CA PHE A 201 -13.42 11.63 -1.01
C PHE A 201 -12.32 12.66 -0.74
N ARG A 202 -12.37 13.79 -1.45
CA ARG A 202 -11.45 14.90 -1.19
C ARG A 202 -11.67 15.42 0.24
N PRO A 203 -10.62 15.60 1.05
CA PRO A 203 -10.77 16.13 2.41
C PRO A 203 -11.41 17.53 2.37
N THR A 204 -12.46 17.73 3.18
CA THR A 204 -13.16 19.01 3.30
C THR A 204 -12.35 19.99 4.16
N ALA A 205 -12.49 21.30 3.92
CA ALA A 205 -11.75 22.34 4.64
C ALA A 205 -12.05 22.37 6.16
N GLU A 206 -13.23 21.90 6.58
CA GLU A 206 -13.63 21.81 8.00
C GLU A 206 -12.86 20.71 8.75
N ALA A 207 -12.51 19.60 8.11
CA ALA A 207 -11.70 18.54 8.70
C ALA A 207 -10.23 18.96 8.92
N ARG A 208 -9.77 20.04 8.24
CA ARG A 208 -8.48 20.68 8.53
C ARG A 208 -8.53 21.53 9.79
N ARG A 209 -9.60 22.29 10.02
CA ARG A 209 -9.76 23.16 11.20
C ARG A 209 -9.93 22.37 12.51
N SER A 210 -10.69 21.28 12.52
CA SER A 210 -10.91 20.50 13.76
C SER A 210 -9.67 19.69 14.23
N LYS A 211 -8.58 19.71 13.47
CA LYS A 211 -7.28 19.11 13.87
C LYS A 211 -6.27 20.17 14.31
N GLU A 212 -6.54 21.45 14.07
CA GLU A 212 -5.71 22.59 14.48
C GLU A 212 -6.20 23.22 15.80
N GLU A 213 -7.39 22.86 16.29
CA GLU A 213 -7.94 23.19 17.62
C GLU A 213 -7.82 22.02 18.59
#